data_AF-A0A1C6E0T1-F1
#
_entry.id   AF-A0A1C6E0T1-F1
#
_cell.length_a   1.000
_cell.length_b   1.000
_cell.length_c   1.000
_cell.angle_alpha   90.00
_cell.angle_beta   90.00
_cell.angle_gamma   90.00
#
_symmetry.space_group_name_H-M   'P 1'
#
loop_
_entity.id
_entity.type
_entity.pdbx_description
1 polymer ?
#
loop_
_entity_poly.entity_id
_entity_poly.type
_entity_poly.pdbx_seq_one_letter_code
_entity_poly.pdbx_strand_id
1 'polypeptide(L)'
;MRDILFRAKLKDTNYWAEGFYCRMRETTYCCEEDYKRHPVPLHHLIAVDEMTDWGLPNRLRLYEINPETLCQYTGLCDKNGKKIWENDIVQYGEYTAVVRYGKYTAGFYVDFPEETNYRKDLGYWYEKVSVIGNVLEDTKGNRLESHTVSESGWIPVTERLPENGDYVLMSFEKFPLASTGYYVGNKETGGNWYLANWIDEYTCLANDLFVNAWMPLPEPYREDE
;
A
#
# COMPACT_ATOMS: atom_id res chain seq x y z
N MET A 1 -17.65 2.56 -17.54
CA MET A 1 -16.50 3.46 -17.31
C MET A 1 -15.32 2.59 -16.91
N ARG A 2 -14.11 2.84 -17.41
CA ARG A 2 -12.92 2.05 -17.06
C ARG A 2 -12.18 2.73 -15.92
N ASP A 3 -11.68 1.95 -14.97
CA ASP A 3 -10.85 2.47 -13.89
C ASP A 3 -9.48 2.92 -14.40
N ILE A 4 -9.12 4.17 -14.09
CA ILE A 4 -7.81 4.74 -14.38
C ILE A 4 -7.08 4.86 -13.04
N LEU A 5 -6.38 3.79 -12.70
CA LEU A 5 -5.63 3.69 -11.45
C LEU A 5 -4.13 3.66 -11.75
N PHE A 6 -3.38 4.13 -10.78
CA PHE A 6 -1.93 4.09 -10.76
C PHE A 6 -1.46 3.55 -9.43
N ARG A 7 -0.29 2.93 -9.43
CA ARG A 7 0.44 2.63 -8.22
C ARG A 7 1.89 3.05 -8.35
N ALA A 8 2.51 3.42 -7.25
CA ALA A 8 3.93 3.77 -7.17
C ALA A 8 4.43 3.56 -5.75
N LYS A 9 5.75 3.45 -5.58
CA LYS A 9 6.37 3.48 -4.26
C LYS A 9 6.28 4.90 -3.69
N LEU A 10 5.93 5.02 -2.42
CA LEU A 10 5.99 6.27 -1.68
C LEU A 10 7.44 6.79 -1.69
N LYS A 11 7.59 8.11 -1.76
CA LYS A 11 8.89 8.77 -1.76
C LYS A 11 9.71 8.33 -0.54
N ASP A 12 10.97 7.99 -0.78
CA ASP A 12 11.94 7.53 0.23
C ASP A 12 11.53 6.25 1.00
N THR A 13 10.58 5.46 0.49
CA THR A 13 10.21 4.16 1.07
C THR A 13 10.03 3.07 0.00
N ASN A 14 9.87 1.83 0.44
CA ASN A 14 9.51 0.70 -0.44
C ASN A 14 8.01 0.36 -0.43
N TYR A 15 7.17 1.15 0.24
CA TYR A 15 5.74 0.91 0.31
C TYR A 15 5.03 1.40 -0.94
N TRP A 16 4.13 0.58 -1.48
CA TRP A 16 3.28 0.96 -2.61
C TRP A 16 2.04 1.72 -2.14
N ALA A 17 1.69 2.79 -2.84
CA ALA A 17 0.37 3.41 -2.79
C ALA A 17 -0.37 3.15 -4.11
N GLU A 18 -1.69 2.96 -4.03
CA GLU A 18 -2.58 2.76 -5.17
C GLU A 18 -3.67 3.82 -5.14
N GLY A 19 -3.94 4.47 -6.28
CA GLY A 19 -4.99 5.48 -6.37
C GLY A 19 -4.93 6.28 -7.67
N PHE A 20 -5.32 7.55 -7.60
CA PHE A 20 -5.36 8.45 -8.75
C PHE A 20 -4.09 9.30 -8.82
N TYR A 21 -3.35 9.19 -9.92
CA TYR A 21 -2.13 9.96 -10.09
C TYR A 21 -2.42 11.42 -10.46
N CYS A 22 -1.77 12.35 -9.78
CA CYS A 22 -1.74 13.75 -10.15
C CYS A 22 -0.33 14.33 -10.01
N ARG A 23 -0.07 15.41 -10.76
CA ARG A 23 1.17 16.20 -10.67
C ARG A 23 0.83 17.63 -10.33
N MET A 24 1.56 18.23 -9.41
CA MET A 24 1.26 19.56 -8.89
C MET A 24 2.56 20.34 -8.66
N ARG A 25 2.59 21.59 -9.15
CA ARG A 25 3.66 22.54 -8.79
C ARG A 25 3.26 23.25 -7.51
N GLU A 26 4.21 23.49 -6.61
CA GLU A 26 3.94 24.16 -5.33
C GLU A 26 3.37 25.58 -5.52
N THR A 27 3.93 26.33 -6.47
CA THR A 27 3.64 27.74 -6.66
C THR A 27 3.51 28.08 -8.14
N THR A 28 2.66 29.05 -8.46
CA THR A 28 2.55 29.65 -9.79
C THR A 28 3.03 31.10 -9.72
N TYR A 29 4.12 31.42 -10.43
CA TYR A 29 4.58 32.79 -10.63
C TYR A 29 3.94 33.43 -11.85
N CYS A 30 3.87 34.76 -11.83
CA CYS A 30 3.33 35.57 -12.92
C CYS A 30 4.28 35.68 -14.12
N CYS A 31 5.60 35.70 -13.88
CA CYS A 31 6.61 35.96 -14.90
C CYS A 31 7.57 34.76 -15.08
N GLU A 32 8.09 34.56 -16.29
CA GLU A 32 9.00 33.44 -16.59
C GLU A 32 10.35 33.59 -15.88
N GLU A 33 10.85 34.82 -15.72
CA GLU A 33 12.10 35.13 -15.04
C GLU A 33 12.14 34.61 -13.61
N ASP A 34 11.01 34.60 -12.91
CA ASP A 34 10.92 34.15 -11.53
C ASP A 34 11.10 32.64 -11.42
N TYR A 35 10.61 31.85 -12.39
CA TYR A 35 10.88 30.41 -12.45
C TYR A 35 12.36 30.11 -12.72
N LYS A 36 13.07 30.97 -13.46
CA LYS A 36 14.51 30.81 -13.71
C LYS A 36 15.34 31.12 -12.47
N ARG A 37 14.94 32.12 -11.69
CA ARG A 37 15.61 32.51 -10.43
C ARG A 37 15.27 31.54 -9.29
N HIS A 38 14.03 31.07 -9.24
CA HIS A 38 13.47 30.24 -8.19
C HIS A 38 12.70 29.05 -8.81
N PRO A 39 13.40 27.97 -9.21
CA PRO A 39 12.74 26.78 -9.74
C PRO A 39 11.71 26.22 -8.76
N VAL A 40 10.50 25.97 -9.24
CA VAL A 40 9.40 25.44 -8.41
C VAL A 40 9.41 23.91 -8.44
N PRO A 41 9.41 23.23 -7.27
CA PRO A 41 9.28 21.78 -7.21
C PRO A 41 8.00 21.27 -7.89
N LEU A 42 8.12 20.15 -8.62
CA LEU A 42 6.99 19.40 -9.16
C LEU A 42 6.79 18.15 -8.32
N HIS A 43 5.67 18.08 -7.62
CA HIS A 43 5.27 16.89 -6.87
C HIS A 43 4.56 15.89 -7.77
N HIS A 44 4.87 14.63 -7.54
CA HIS A 44 4.18 13.48 -8.09
C HIS A 44 3.41 12.82 -6.94
N LEU A 45 2.08 12.76 -7.08
CA LEU A 45 1.19 12.41 -5.99
C LEU A 45 0.24 11.28 -6.41
N ILE A 46 -0.07 10.38 -5.47
CA ILE A 46 -1.21 9.47 -5.56
C ILE A 46 -2.28 9.94 -4.59
N ALA A 47 -3.46 10.25 -5.14
CA ALA A 47 -4.64 10.59 -4.38
C ALA A 47 -5.43 9.32 -4.04
N VAL A 48 -5.67 9.09 -2.75
CA VAL A 48 -6.36 7.91 -2.22
C VAL A 48 -7.60 8.38 -1.48
N ASP A 49 -8.73 7.75 -1.79
CA ASP A 49 -9.96 7.88 -1.01
C ASP A 49 -9.81 7.02 0.24
N GLU A 50 -9.68 7.66 1.39
CA GLU A 50 -9.52 7.00 2.68
C GLU A 50 -10.84 7.07 3.45
N MET A 51 -11.31 5.89 3.85
CA MET A 51 -12.41 5.80 4.79
C MET A 51 -12.04 6.50 6.10
N THR A 52 -12.99 7.25 6.63
CA THR A 52 -12.93 7.80 7.98
C THR A 52 -13.92 7.09 8.88
N ASP A 53 -14.07 7.55 10.12
CA ASP A 53 -15.02 6.98 11.06
C ASP A 53 -16.45 6.97 10.50
N TRP A 54 -17.26 6.06 11.04
CA TRP A 54 -18.63 5.84 10.58
C TRP A 54 -19.48 7.12 10.72
N GLY A 55 -20.09 7.53 9.60
CA GLY A 55 -20.88 8.76 9.53
C GLY A 55 -20.08 10.04 9.30
N LEU A 56 -18.74 9.96 9.22
CA LEU A 56 -17.88 11.09 8.82
C LEU A 56 -17.54 11.05 7.32
N PRO A 57 -17.31 12.21 6.69
CA PRO A 57 -16.88 12.27 5.30
C PRO A 57 -15.49 11.66 5.11
N ASN A 58 -15.36 10.77 4.13
CA ASN A 58 -14.07 10.29 3.65
C ASN A 58 -13.12 11.44 3.31
N ARG A 59 -11.83 11.16 3.37
CA ARG A 59 -10.79 12.13 3.05
C ARG A 59 -10.03 11.69 1.81
N LEU A 60 -9.74 12.66 0.96
CA LEU A 60 -8.79 12.48 -0.12
C LEU A 60 -7.39 12.76 0.41
N ARG A 61 -6.58 11.72 0.63
CA ARG A 61 -5.19 11.86 1.06
C ARG A 61 -4.27 11.86 -0.15
N LEU A 62 -3.29 12.76 -0.15
CA LEU A 62 -2.29 12.89 -1.20
C LEU A 62 -0.96 12.33 -0.70
N TYR A 63 -0.45 11.32 -1.39
CA TYR A 63 0.80 10.65 -1.07
C TYR A 63 1.89 11.04 -2.06
N GLU A 64 3.01 11.55 -1.57
CA GLU A 64 4.18 11.80 -2.43
C GLU A 64 4.87 10.49 -2.80
N ILE A 65 5.18 10.33 -4.09
CA ILE A 65 5.70 9.09 -4.65
C ILE A 65 7.03 9.28 -5.35
N ASN A 66 7.76 8.17 -5.54
CA ASN A 66 8.86 8.11 -6.50
C ASN A 66 8.29 7.93 -7.92
N PRO A 67 8.39 8.94 -8.81
CA PRO A 67 7.82 8.86 -10.16
C PRO A 67 8.44 7.77 -11.05
N GLU A 68 9.66 7.32 -10.77
CA GLU A 68 10.33 6.25 -11.53
C GLU A 68 9.66 4.89 -11.32
N THR A 69 8.85 4.77 -10.27
CA THR A 69 8.14 3.54 -9.90
C THR A 69 6.67 3.54 -10.32
N LEU A 70 6.22 4.61 -10.99
CA LEU A 70 4.83 4.79 -11.38
C LEU A 70 4.42 3.74 -12.42
N CYS A 71 3.35 3.02 -12.12
CA CYS A 71 2.78 1.99 -12.97
C CYS A 71 1.28 2.23 -13.16
N GLN A 72 0.81 2.17 -14.40
CA GLN A 72 -0.61 2.30 -14.70
C GLN A 72 -1.32 0.94 -14.64
N TYR A 73 -2.55 0.94 -14.13
CA TYR A 73 -3.42 -0.24 -14.18
C TYR A 73 -3.87 -0.54 -15.61
N THR A 74 -3.71 -1.79 -16.04
CA THR A 74 -4.09 -2.22 -17.38
C THR A 74 -5.60 -2.32 -17.60
N GLY A 75 -6.40 -2.30 -16.53
CA GLY A 75 -7.84 -2.55 -16.60
C GLY A 75 -8.21 -4.04 -16.61
N LEU A 76 -7.22 -4.95 -16.54
CA LEU A 76 -7.40 -6.40 -16.63
C LEU A 76 -6.85 -7.08 -15.38
N CYS A 77 -7.44 -8.23 -15.03
CA CYS A 77 -6.96 -9.11 -13.96
C CYS A 77 -6.37 -10.40 -14.55
N ASP A 78 -5.43 -11.02 -13.85
CA ASP A 78 -4.90 -12.31 -14.26
C ASP A 78 -5.92 -13.45 -14.04
N LYS A 79 -5.54 -14.69 -14.37
CA LYS A 79 -6.41 -15.87 -14.17
C LYS A 79 -6.85 -16.11 -12.72
N ASN A 80 -6.18 -15.50 -11.74
CA ASN A 80 -6.46 -15.59 -10.31
C ASN A 80 -7.23 -14.37 -9.78
N GLY A 81 -7.63 -13.43 -10.65
CA GLY A 81 -8.31 -12.21 -10.25
C GLY A 81 -7.38 -11.10 -9.74
N LYS A 82 -6.06 -11.25 -9.84
CA LYS A 82 -5.09 -10.22 -9.42
C LYS A 82 -4.96 -9.15 -10.50
N LYS A 83 -5.07 -7.88 -10.12
CA LYS A 83 -4.89 -6.74 -11.05
C LYS A 83 -3.53 -6.81 -11.74
N ILE A 84 -3.53 -6.62 -13.05
CA ILE A 84 -2.31 -6.55 -13.87
C ILE A 84 -1.94 -5.08 -14.05
N TRP A 85 -0.70 -4.74 -13.70
CA TRP A 85 -0.14 -3.40 -13.80
C TRP A 85 0.96 -3.35 -14.85
N GLU A 86 1.28 -2.15 -15.31
CA GLU A 86 2.53 -1.91 -16.01
C GLU A 86 3.72 -2.43 -15.19
N ASN A 87 4.72 -3.00 -15.86
CA ASN A 87 5.92 -3.59 -15.29
C ASN A 87 5.71 -4.85 -14.44
N ASP A 88 4.49 -5.42 -14.40
CA ASP A 88 4.27 -6.72 -13.79
C ASP A 88 4.95 -7.84 -14.57
N ILE A 89 5.46 -8.81 -13.83
CA ILE A 89 6.01 -10.06 -14.34
C ILE A 89 4.86 -11.08 -14.33
N VAL A 90 4.51 -11.56 -15.52
CA VAL A 90 3.47 -12.55 -15.74
C VAL A 90 4.07 -13.89 -16.17
N GLN A 91 3.46 -14.99 -15.73
CA GLN A 91 3.92 -16.35 -16.02
C GLN A 91 2.88 -17.13 -16.81
N TYR A 92 3.33 -17.87 -17.83
CA TYR A 92 2.55 -18.86 -18.58
C TYR A 92 3.42 -20.10 -18.84
N GLY A 93 3.07 -21.23 -18.21
CA GLY A 93 3.90 -22.43 -18.25
C GLY A 93 5.29 -22.16 -17.66
N GLU A 94 6.33 -22.48 -18.42
CA GLU A 94 7.73 -22.25 -18.04
C GLU A 94 8.24 -20.85 -18.39
N TYR A 95 7.45 -20.05 -19.12
CA TYR A 95 7.86 -18.74 -19.61
C TYR A 95 7.34 -17.61 -18.73
N THR A 96 8.20 -16.60 -18.54
CA THR A 96 7.86 -15.34 -17.87
C THR A 96 8.03 -14.19 -18.83
N ALA A 97 7.21 -13.15 -18.66
CA ALA A 97 7.25 -11.95 -19.49
C ALA A 97 6.87 -10.72 -18.67
N VAL A 98 7.24 -9.55 -19.18
CA VAL A 98 6.93 -8.27 -18.52
C VAL A 98 5.79 -7.59 -19.26
N VAL A 99 4.83 -7.07 -18.51
CA VAL A 99 3.76 -6.22 -19.05
C VAL A 99 4.33 -4.83 -19.30
N ARG A 100 4.22 -4.34 -20.53
CA ARG A 100 4.75 -3.03 -20.96
C ARG A 100 3.66 -2.23 -21.66
N TYR A 101 3.81 -0.91 -21.64
CA TYR A 101 3.06 -0.01 -22.50
C TYR A 101 3.93 0.42 -23.68
N GLY A 102 3.40 0.39 -24.91
CA GLY A 102 4.21 0.84 -26.04
C GLY A 102 3.54 0.77 -27.40
N LYS A 103 4.35 1.09 -28.43
CA LYS A 103 3.90 1.26 -29.82
C LYS A 103 3.46 -0.04 -30.50
N TYR A 104 3.78 -1.21 -29.94
CA TYR A 104 3.43 -2.50 -30.54
C TYR A 104 1.91 -2.64 -30.74
N THR A 105 1.12 -2.30 -29.72
CA THR A 105 -0.36 -2.31 -29.76
C THR A 105 -0.97 -0.93 -29.56
N ALA A 106 -0.15 0.13 -29.46
CA ALA A 106 -0.57 1.43 -28.93
C ALA A 106 -1.34 1.27 -27.60
N GLY A 107 -0.80 0.42 -26.73
CA GLY A 107 -1.46 -0.03 -25.51
C GLY A 107 -0.57 -0.96 -24.69
N PHE A 108 -1.18 -1.66 -23.74
CA PHE A 108 -0.48 -2.67 -22.94
C PHE A 108 -0.28 -3.96 -23.74
N TYR A 109 0.89 -4.55 -23.58
CA TYR A 109 1.28 -5.81 -24.20
C TYR A 109 2.17 -6.63 -23.26
N VAL A 110 2.27 -7.93 -23.50
CA VAL A 110 3.12 -8.86 -22.79
C VAL A 110 4.37 -9.10 -23.62
N ASP A 111 5.53 -8.75 -23.06
CA ASP A 111 6.82 -8.85 -23.74
C ASP A 111 7.45 -10.22 -23.51
N PHE A 112 6.87 -11.26 -24.14
CA PHE A 112 7.44 -12.60 -24.12
C PHE A 112 8.77 -12.66 -24.87
N PRO A 113 9.68 -13.58 -24.46
CA PRO A 113 10.90 -13.87 -25.21
C PRO A 113 10.61 -14.25 -26.66
N GLU A 114 11.45 -13.80 -27.60
CA GLU A 114 11.20 -13.96 -29.04
C GLU A 114 11.11 -15.43 -29.47
N GLU A 115 11.87 -16.31 -28.82
CA GLU A 115 11.90 -17.75 -29.07
C GLU A 115 10.55 -18.46 -28.85
N THR A 116 9.67 -17.87 -28.05
CA THR A 116 8.33 -18.42 -27.80
C THR A 116 7.42 -18.34 -29.01
N ASN A 117 7.68 -17.39 -29.92
CA ASN A 117 6.75 -16.99 -31.00
C ASN A 117 5.33 -16.67 -30.49
N TYR A 118 5.18 -16.29 -29.22
CA TYR A 118 3.89 -15.92 -28.65
C TYR A 118 3.43 -14.55 -29.14
N ARG A 119 2.11 -14.44 -29.39
CA ARG A 119 1.47 -13.14 -29.61
C ARG A 119 1.72 -12.24 -28.39
N LYS A 120 1.86 -10.93 -28.59
CA LYS A 120 2.18 -10.01 -27.47
C LYS A 120 0.97 -9.29 -26.89
N ASP A 121 -0.22 -9.42 -27.47
CA ASP A 121 -1.39 -8.69 -26.99
C ASP A 121 -1.89 -9.19 -25.63
N LEU A 122 -1.91 -8.28 -24.65
CA LEU A 122 -2.34 -8.59 -23.28
C LEU A 122 -3.80 -9.07 -23.21
N GLY A 123 -4.65 -8.57 -24.11
CA GLY A 123 -6.07 -8.94 -24.18
C GLY A 123 -6.32 -10.41 -24.48
N TYR A 124 -5.37 -11.15 -25.07
CA TYR A 124 -5.48 -12.60 -25.21
C TYR A 124 -4.94 -13.36 -23.99
N TRP A 125 -3.95 -12.80 -23.30
CA TRP A 125 -3.19 -13.50 -22.28
C TRP A 125 -3.71 -13.34 -20.86
N TYR A 126 -4.45 -12.27 -20.55
CA TYR A 126 -4.81 -11.94 -19.16
C TYR A 126 -5.45 -13.11 -18.38
N GLU A 127 -6.40 -13.85 -18.97
CA GLU A 127 -7.03 -15.02 -18.33
C GLU A 127 -6.18 -16.30 -18.32
N LYS A 128 -4.99 -16.27 -18.93
CA LYS A 128 -4.09 -17.43 -19.06
C LYS A 128 -2.84 -17.31 -18.21
N VAL A 129 -2.41 -16.09 -17.94
CA VAL A 129 -1.20 -15.80 -17.15
C VAL A 129 -1.52 -15.67 -15.67
N SER A 130 -0.50 -15.77 -14.83
CA SER A 130 -0.52 -15.33 -13.42
C SER A 130 0.54 -14.27 -13.15
N VAL A 131 0.21 -13.24 -12.38
CA VAL A 131 1.15 -12.19 -11.96
C VAL A 131 1.99 -12.71 -10.79
N ILE A 132 3.28 -12.90 -11.03
CA ILE A 132 4.24 -13.48 -10.08
C ILE A 132 5.18 -12.44 -9.43
N GLY A 133 5.18 -11.20 -9.91
CA GLY A 133 6.03 -10.14 -9.36
C GLY A 133 5.93 -8.86 -10.18
N ASN A 134 6.80 -7.89 -9.89
CA ASN A 134 6.96 -6.67 -10.66
C ASN A 134 8.45 -6.33 -10.78
N VAL A 135 8.90 -5.79 -11.92
CA VAL A 135 10.34 -5.51 -12.15
C VAL A 135 10.90 -4.42 -11.24
N LEU A 136 10.03 -3.62 -10.61
CA LEU A 136 10.39 -2.54 -9.70
C LEU A 136 10.40 -2.99 -8.23
N GLU A 137 10.07 -4.25 -7.96
CA GLU A 137 10.30 -4.84 -6.65
C GLU A 137 11.81 -4.96 -6.42
N ASP A 138 12.27 -4.55 -5.23
CA ASP A 138 13.67 -4.67 -4.87
C ASP A 138 13.99 -6.15 -4.65
N THR A 139 14.83 -6.73 -5.52
CA THR A 139 15.33 -8.11 -5.32
C THR A 139 16.35 -8.19 -4.19
N LYS A 140 16.71 -7.06 -3.55
CA LYS A 140 17.58 -6.98 -2.38
C LYS A 140 16.88 -6.27 -1.22
N GLY A 141 15.99 -6.98 -0.53
CA GLY A 141 15.64 -6.65 0.86
C GLY A 141 14.26 -6.02 1.05
N ASN A 142 13.20 -6.75 0.70
CA ASN A 142 12.28 -7.32 1.66
C ASN A 142 11.13 -7.93 0.88
N ARG A 143 11.23 -9.25 0.71
CA ARG A 143 10.06 -10.10 0.63
C ARG A 143 9.29 -9.84 1.93
N LEU A 144 8.29 -8.97 1.91
CA LEU A 144 7.12 -9.23 2.73
C LEU A 144 6.54 -10.48 2.11
N GLU A 145 7.08 -11.61 2.55
CA GLU A 145 6.36 -12.86 2.53
C GLU A 145 4.94 -12.51 2.96
N SER A 146 3.98 -12.89 2.14
CA SER A 146 2.67 -13.24 2.63
C SER A 146 2.91 -14.14 3.83
N HIS A 147 2.94 -13.54 5.03
CA HIS A 147 2.96 -14.27 6.26
C HIS A 147 1.58 -14.91 6.31
N THR A 148 1.50 -16.10 5.73
CA THR A 148 0.75 -17.17 6.34
C THR A 148 1.11 -17.13 7.82
N VAL A 149 0.07 -16.85 8.61
CA VAL A 149 -0.01 -16.85 10.07
C VAL A 149 1.02 -17.74 10.77
N SER A 150 1.54 -17.21 11.89
CA SER A 150 2.21 -17.87 13.03
C SER A 150 3.73 -18.06 13.01
N GLU A 151 4.46 -17.10 13.61
CA GLU A 151 5.60 -17.36 14.52
C GLU A 151 5.82 -16.20 15.53
N SER A 152 5.35 -14.97 15.23
CA SER A 152 5.68 -13.77 16.00
C SER A 152 4.73 -13.42 17.16
N GLY A 153 3.65 -14.18 17.39
CA GLY A 153 2.67 -13.92 18.45
C GLY A 153 1.76 -12.70 18.25
N TRP A 154 1.95 -11.94 17.16
CA TRP A 154 1.12 -10.80 16.78
C TRP A 154 -0.18 -11.24 16.12
N ILE A 155 -1.27 -10.60 16.53
CA ILE A 155 -2.62 -10.79 16.02
C ILE A 155 -2.99 -9.54 15.21
N PRO A 156 -3.16 -9.65 13.88
CA PRO A 156 -3.63 -8.54 13.07
C PRO A 156 -5.01 -8.04 13.53
N VAL A 157 -5.25 -6.73 13.50
CA VAL A 157 -6.56 -6.16 13.88
C VAL A 157 -7.69 -6.61 12.94
N THR A 158 -7.35 -7.04 11.73
CA THR A 158 -8.27 -7.63 10.75
C THR A 158 -8.63 -9.09 11.05
N GLU A 159 -7.83 -9.79 11.86
CA GLU A 159 -8.11 -11.16 12.30
C GLU A 159 -9.08 -11.16 13.49
N ARG A 160 -8.73 -10.45 14.57
CA ARG A 160 -9.58 -10.23 15.73
C ARG A 160 -9.09 -9.05 16.58
N LEU A 161 -9.98 -8.51 17.39
CA LEU A 161 -9.70 -7.46 18.36
C LEU A 161 -9.54 -8.06 19.78
N PRO A 162 -8.80 -7.40 20.68
CA PRO A 162 -8.70 -7.82 22.08
C PRO A 162 -10.03 -7.61 22.80
N GLU A 163 -10.15 -8.15 24.01
CA GLU A 163 -11.33 -7.86 24.84
C GLU A 163 -11.36 -6.38 25.23
N ASN A 164 -12.56 -5.87 25.42
CA ASN A 164 -12.77 -4.45 25.66
C ASN A 164 -12.13 -4.03 26.99
N GLY A 165 -11.19 -3.09 26.94
CA GLY A 165 -10.45 -2.59 28.09
C GLY A 165 -9.20 -3.38 28.46
N ASP A 166 -8.87 -4.47 27.74
CA ASP A 166 -7.65 -5.22 27.98
C ASP A 166 -6.41 -4.45 27.51
N TYR A 167 -5.40 -4.39 28.38
CA TYR A 167 -4.11 -3.82 28.04
C TYR A 167 -3.30 -4.80 27.21
N VAL A 168 -2.86 -4.33 26.04
CA VAL A 168 -2.11 -5.09 25.06
C VAL A 168 -0.88 -4.31 24.61
N LEU A 169 0.07 -5.02 24.00
CA LEU A 169 1.12 -4.40 23.22
C LEU A 169 0.60 -4.17 21.80
N MET A 170 0.71 -2.94 21.31
CA MET A 170 0.22 -2.49 20.01
C MET A 170 1.38 -2.22 19.06
N SER A 171 1.21 -2.65 17.80
CA SER A 171 2.07 -2.33 16.67
C SER A 171 1.36 -1.34 15.75
N PHE A 172 2.13 -0.53 15.04
CA PHE A 172 1.61 0.54 14.18
C PHE A 172 2.08 0.40 12.73
N GLU A 173 1.26 0.84 11.77
CA GLU A 173 1.54 0.71 10.34
C GLU A 173 2.76 1.53 9.87
N LYS A 174 3.00 2.68 10.50
CA LYS A 174 4.01 3.67 10.07
C LYS A 174 4.85 4.21 11.22
N PHE A 175 4.85 3.51 12.35
CA PHE A 175 5.61 3.90 13.53
C PHE A 175 6.42 2.69 14.04
N PRO A 176 7.76 2.79 14.12
CA PRO A 176 8.62 1.64 14.33
C PRO A 176 8.65 1.12 15.77
N LEU A 177 8.05 1.84 16.72
CA LEU A 177 8.01 1.46 18.14
C LEU A 177 6.64 0.93 18.50
N ALA A 178 6.61 -0.24 19.14
CA ALA A 178 5.41 -0.72 19.79
C ALA A 178 5.10 0.12 21.03
N SER A 179 3.82 0.22 21.40
CA SER A 179 3.39 0.90 22.62
C SER A 179 2.31 0.11 23.33
N THR A 180 2.15 0.32 24.63
CA THR A 180 1.09 -0.29 25.41
C THR A 180 -0.19 0.53 25.31
N GLY A 181 -1.33 -0.15 25.29
CA GLY A 181 -2.64 0.49 25.15
C GLY A 181 -3.78 -0.49 25.25
N TYR A 182 -4.99 -0.02 24.99
CA TYR A 182 -6.20 -0.83 25.09
C TYR A 182 -7.20 -0.45 24.01
N TYR A 183 -8.10 -1.38 23.70
CA TYR A 183 -9.18 -1.17 22.75
C TYR A 183 -10.50 -1.02 23.50
N VAL A 184 -11.31 -0.01 23.14
CA VAL A 184 -12.68 0.14 23.63
C VAL A 184 -13.64 0.17 22.48
N GLY A 185 -14.48 -0.87 22.40
CA GLY A 185 -15.47 -1.00 21.34
C GLY A 185 -16.42 -2.17 21.52
N ASN A 186 -17.38 -2.28 20.61
CA ASN A 186 -18.27 -3.43 20.52
C ASN A 186 -18.44 -3.86 19.05
N LYS A 187 -18.98 -5.07 18.85
CA LYS A 187 -19.13 -5.67 17.51
C LYS A 187 -20.10 -4.93 16.59
N GLU A 188 -20.98 -4.09 17.15
CA GLU A 188 -22.03 -3.39 16.40
C GLU A 188 -21.59 -1.97 15.97
N THR A 189 -20.82 -1.28 16.81
CA THR A 189 -20.44 0.14 16.61
C THR A 189 -18.95 0.36 16.38
N GLY A 190 -18.13 -0.70 16.41
CA GLY A 190 -16.68 -0.58 16.39
C GLY A 190 -16.13 0.04 17.67
N GLY A 191 -14.91 0.57 17.61
CA GLY A 191 -14.20 1.06 18.80
C GLY A 191 -12.88 1.74 18.50
N ASN A 192 -12.28 2.31 19.54
CA ASN A 192 -11.06 3.10 19.48
C ASN A 192 -9.91 2.43 20.24
N TRP A 193 -8.69 2.70 19.79
CA TRP A 193 -7.47 2.36 20.51
C TRP A 193 -6.98 3.55 21.32
N TYR A 194 -6.44 3.28 22.51
CA TYR A 194 -5.95 4.27 23.45
C TYR A 194 -4.55 3.90 23.92
N LEU A 195 -3.67 4.89 24.10
CA LEU A 195 -2.35 4.68 24.69
C LEU A 195 -2.47 4.55 26.22
N ALA A 196 -1.69 3.66 26.84
CA ALA A 196 -1.72 3.44 28.28
C ALA A 196 -1.02 4.54 29.10
N ASN A 197 -0.14 5.33 28.48
CA ASN A 197 0.71 6.31 29.14
C ASN A 197 0.20 7.75 28.99
N TRP A 198 -0.69 8.10 29.92
CA TRP A 198 -1.06 9.46 30.33
C TRP A 198 -1.91 10.31 29.36
N ILE A 199 -3.03 10.77 29.93
CA ILE A 199 -4.14 11.54 29.36
C ILE A 199 -5.13 10.61 28.65
N ASP A 200 -6.05 10.05 29.44
CA ASP A 200 -7.21 9.23 29.05
C ASP A 200 -8.21 9.93 28.09
N GLU A 201 -7.78 10.98 27.38
CA GLU A 201 -8.63 11.80 26.52
C GLU A 201 -8.28 11.70 25.03
N TYR A 202 -7.17 11.08 24.64
CA TYR A 202 -6.77 11.00 23.23
C TYR A 202 -6.61 9.56 22.73
N THR A 203 -7.32 9.24 21.66
CA THR A 203 -7.20 7.97 20.95
C THR A 203 -5.87 7.89 20.20
N CYS A 204 -5.39 6.69 19.86
CA CYS A 204 -4.26 6.51 18.95
C CYS A 204 -4.48 7.27 17.63
N LEU A 205 -5.71 7.26 17.13
CA LEU A 205 -6.09 8.00 15.92
C LEU A 205 -5.91 9.51 16.07
N ALA A 206 -6.26 10.10 17.22
CA ALA A 206 -6.06 11.53 17.47
C ALA A 206 -4.57 11.93 17.44
N ASN A 207 -3.66 10.96 17.56
CA ASN A 207 -2.22 11.14 17.51
C ASN A 207 -1.59 10.63 16.18
N ASP A 208 -2.40 10.38 15.14
CA ASP A 208 -1.96 9.82 13.84
C ASP A 208 -1.25 8.45 13.98
N LEU A 209 -1.63 7.67 15.00
CA LEU A 209 -1.13 6.33 15.26
C LEU A 209 -2.16 5.28 14.83
N PHE A 210 -1.81 4.49 13.81
CA PHE A 210 -2.68 3.46 13.22
C PHE A 210 -2.26 2.08 13.69
N VAL A 211 -3.03 1.47 14.60
CA VAL A 211 -2.75 0.14 15.14
C VAL A 211 -3.02 -0.91 14.05
N ASN A 212 -2.00 -1.69 13.67
CA ASN A 212 -2.11 -2.72 12.63
C ASN A 212 -2.15 -4.15 13.20
N ALA A 213 -1.55 -4.37 14.37
CA ALA A 213 -1.53 -5.65 15.07
C ALA A 213 -1.38 -5.43 16.58
N TRP A 214 -1.77 -6.45 17.36
CA TRP A 214 -1.63 -6.45 18.81
C TRP A 214 -1.21 -7.81 19.35
N MET A 215 -0.70 -7.86 20.58
CA MET A 215 -0.45 -9.10 21.32
C MET A 215 -0.70 -8.90 22.82
N PRO A 216 -1.10 -9.95 23.57
CA PRO A 216 -1.25 -9.85 25.01
C PRO A 216 0.08 -9.45 25.67
N LEU A 217 0.00 -8.69 26.76
CA LEU A 217 1.18 -8.37 27.56
C LEU A 217 1.72 -9.64 28.25
N PRO A 218 3.05 -9.75 28.43
CA PRO A 218 3.62 -10.82 29.24
C PRO A 218 3.15 -10.71 30.69
N GLU A 219 3.08 -11.85 31.37
CA GLU A 219 2.80 -11.88 32.80
C GLU A 219 3.81 -10.99 33.56
N PRO A 220 3.36 -10.20 34.54
CA PRO A 220 4.25 -9.39 35.36
C PRO A 220 5.34 -10.26 35.98
N TYR A 221 6.59 -9.81 35.90
CA TYR A 221 7.71 -10.51 36.53
C TYR A 221 7.45 -10.68 38.03
N ARG A 222 7.68 -11.90 38.52
CA ARG A 222 7.73 -12.24 39.93
C ARG A 222 9.06 -12.94 40.17
N GLU A 223 9.81 -12.50 41.18
CA GLU A 223 10.90 -13.33 41.71
C GLU A 223 10.26 -14.56 42.34
N ASP A 224 10.81 -15.74 42.05
CA ASP A 224 10.40 -16.98 42.73
C ASP A 224 10.68 -16.82 44.23
N GLU A 225 9.68 -17.09 45.08
CA GLU A 225 9.83 -17.04 46.56
C GLU A 225 10.90 -18.01 47.09
#